data_AF-A0A947QPB8-F1
#
_entry.id   AF-A0A947QPB8-F1
#
_cell.length_a   1.000
_cell.length_b   1.000
_cell.length_c   1.000
_cell.angle_alpha   90.00
_cell.angle_beta   90.00
_cell.angle_gamma   90.00
#
_symmetry.space_group_name_H-M   'P 1'
#
loop_
_entity.id
_entity.type
_entity.pdbx_description
1 polymer ?
#
loop_
_entity_poly.entity_id
_entity_poly.type
_entity_poly.pdbx_seq_one_letter_code
_entity_poly.pdbx_strand_id
1 'polypeptide(L)'
;MQQYKTIKSFKDLEVYQNLYKSCILVMTKIVPKLPQSERFDLRDQLSRSSKAAPRLVAEGYAKKHQKAGFQKYIDDAMAESNECVVSLEQVKDIYHIEDGLCNELIDTYDKSARQLFKLAIAWERFKNRRITQPFYDTRGANTNPNEKY
;
A
#
# COMPACT_ATOMS: atom_id res chain seq x y z
N MET A 1 -18.91 -13.12 13.17
CA MET A 1 -18.88 -13.03 11.69
C MET A 1 -18.11 -11.79 11.32
N GLN A 2 -17.04 -11.91 10.54
CA GLN A 2 -16.24 -10.74 10.14
C GLN A 2 -16.99 -10.02 9.01
N GLN A 3 -17.53 -8.84 9.29
CA GLN A 3 -18.19 -8.01 8.30
C GLN A 3 -17.13 -7.48 7.33
N TYR A 4 -17.14 -7.96 6.09
CA TYR A 4 -16.21 -7.48 5.07
C TYR A 4 -16.66 -6.09 4.59
N LYS A 5 -15.87 -5.08 4.92
CA LYS A 5 -16.11 -3.71 4.44
C LYS A 5 -15.84 -3.65 2.93
N THR A 6 -16.84 -3.27 2.15
CA THR A 6 -16.65 -2.99 0.72
C THR A 6 -15.68 -1.83 0.54
N ILE A 7 -14.58 -2.07 -0.16
CA ILE A 7 -13.58 -1.05 -0.50
C ILE A 7 -14.16 -0.15 -1.59
N LYS A 8 -14.46 1.12 -1.25
CA LYS A 8 -14.93 2.14 -2.21
C LYS A 8 -13.82 3.11 -2.57
N SER A 9 -12.91 3.38 -1.64
CA SER A 9 -11.76 4.27 -1.80
C SER A 9 -10.47 3.65 -1.26
N PHE A 10 -9.31 4.17 -1.66
CA PHE A 10 -8.03 3.83 -1.05
C PHE A 10 -8.02 4.10 0.47
N LYS A 11 -8.85 5.05 0.93
CA LYS A 11 -9.05 5.34 2.35
C LYS A 11 -9.67 4.18 3.14
N ASP A 12 -10.31 3.22 2.45
CA ASP A 12 -10.85 2.01 3.08
C ASP A 12 -9.78 0.92 3.27
N LEU A 13 -8.60 1.06 2.66
CA LEU A 13 -7.50 0.12 2.83
C LEU A 13 -6.88 0.32 4.21
N GLU A 14 -6.85 -0.73 5.01
CA GLU A 14 -6.21 -0.72 6.33
C GLU A 14 -4.74 -0.28 6.25
N VAL A 15 -4.02 -0.80 5.27
CA VAL A 15 -2.61 -0.44 5.03
C VAL A 15 -2.42 1.05 4.75
N TYR A 16 -3.36 1.70 4.04
CA TYR A 16 -3.31 3.14 3.85
C TYR A 16 -3.51 3.89 5.17
N GLN A 17 -4.49 3.46 5.98
CA GLN A 17 -4.79 4.10 7.27
C GLN A 17 -3.61 3.99 8.24
N ASN A 18 -2.96 2.82 8.28
CA ASN A 18 -1.78 2.56 9.11
C ASN A 18 -0.60 3.45 8.68
N LEU A 19 -0.28 3.46 7.38
CA LEU A 19 0.80 4.29 6.83
C LEU A 19 0.53 5.79 7.04
N TYR A 20 -0.70 6.25 6.82
CA TYR A 20 -1.04 7.66 6.99
C TYR A 20 -0.91 8.12 8.45
N LYS A 21 -1.45 7.35 9.40
CA LYS A 21 -1.31 7.65 10.83
C LYS A 21 0.16 7.64 11.27
N SER A 22 0.91 6.63 10.83
CA SER A 22 2.34 6.51 11.14
C SER A 22 3.14 7.68 10.59
N CYS A 23 2.86 8.12 9.36
CA CYS A 23 3.47 9.32 8.77
C CYS A 23 3.25 10.57 9.64
N ILE A 24 2.03 10.79 10.15
CA ILE A 24 1.75 11.92 11.04
C ILE A 24 2.60 11.85 12.32
N LEU A 25 2.71 10.67 12.93
CA LEU A 25 3.53 10.48 14.13
C LEU A 25 5.02 10.72 13.83
N VAL A 26 5.56 10.16 12.75
CA VAL A 26 6.94 10.40 12.30
C VAL A 26 7.20 11.91 12.15
N MET A 27 6.35 12.62 11.40
CA MET A 27 6.56 14.03 11.08
C MET A 27 6.40 14.96 12.28
N THR A 28 5.57 14.60 13.26
CA THR A 28 5.24 15.48 14.40
C THR A 28 5.97 15.13 15.69
N LYS A 29 6.41 13.87 15.85
CA LYS A 29 7.02 13.37 17.10
C LYS A 29 8.48 12.99 16.95
N ILE A 30 8.91 12.51 15.78
CA ILE A 30 10.27 12.00 15.56
C ILE A 30 11.14 13.04 14.85
N VAL A 31 10.75 13.43 13.63
CA VAL A 31 11.52 14.35 12.75
C VAL A 31 11.93 15.66 13.45
N PRO A 32 11.09 16.32 14.28
CA PRO A 32 11.47 17.55 14.97
C PRO A 32 12.54 17.39 16.05
N LYS A 33 12.81 16.15 16.51
CA LYS A 33 13.78 15.85 17.57
C LYS A 33 15.17 15.51 17.05
N LEU A 34 15.30 15.24 15.75
CA LEU A 34 16.59 14.98 15.13
C LEU A 34 17.49 16.23 15.18
N PRO A 35 18.81 16.06 15.38
CA PRO A 35 19.73 17.18 15.44
C PRO A 35 19.82 17.88 14.09
N GLN A 36 20.21 19.16 14.12
CA GLN A 36 20.31 19.98 12.90
C GLN A 36 21.34 19.42 11.89
N SER A 37 22.34 18.67 12.35
CA SER A 37 23.31 17.97 11.50
C SER A 37 22.66 16.99 10.52
N GLU A 38 21.53 16.37 10.91
CA GLU A 38 20.80 15.40 10.08
C GLU A 38 19.86 16.05 9.06
N ARG A 39 19.84 17.38 8.96
CA ARG A 39 18.87 18.11 8.15
C ARG A 39 18.79 17.62 6.70
N PHE A 40 19.94 17.33 6.09
CA PHE A 40 20.05 16.90 4.69
C PHE A 40 20.33 15.40 4.56
N ASP A 41 20.22 14.66 5.65
CA ASP A 41 20.43 13.23 5.69
C ASP A 41 19.20 12.54 6.32
N LEU A 42 19.33 11.98 7.54
CA LEU A 42 18.27 11.16 8.14
C LEU A 42 16.94 11.91 8.26
N ARG A 43 16.97 13.22 8.55
CA ARG A 43 15.76 14.03 8.63
C ARG A 43 15.01 14.10 7.30
N ASP A 44 15.74 14.27 6.20
CA ASP A 44 15.15 14.39 4.87
C ASP A 44 14.67 13.03 4.36
N GLN A 45 15.51 11.99 4.50
CA GLN A 45 15.18 10.61 4.12
C GLN A 45 13.91 10.13 4.83
N LEU A 46 13.87 10.18 6.16
CA LEU A 46 12.71 9.76 6.96
C LEU A 46 11.45 10.57 6.64
N SER A 47 11.61 11.88 6.41
CA SER A 47 10.48 12.74 6.02
C SER A 47 9.92 12.35 4.66
N ARG A 48 10.77 12.09 3.67
CA ARG A 48 10.34 11.74 2.31
C ARG A 48 9.66 10.39 2.30
N SER A 49 10.29 9.37 2.86
CA SER A 49 9.81 8.00 2.79
C SER A 49 8.49 7.80 3.54
N SER A 50 8.36 8.39 4.73
CA SER A 50 7.13 8.28 5.53
C SER A 50 5.92 8.90 4.84
N LYS A 51 6.12 10.03 4.15
CA LYS A 51 5.08 10.68 3.37
C LYS A 51 4.81 9.97 2.03
N ALA A 52 5.83 9.33 1.44
CA ALA A 52 5.71 8.68 0.14
C ALA A 52 4.84 7.42 0.21
N ALA A 53 5.04 6.55 1.21
CA ALA A 53 4.31 5.29 1.34
C ALA A 53 2.77 5.43 1.23
N PRO A 54 2.08 6.28 2.00
CA PRO A 54 0.62 6.44 1.87
C PRO A 54 0.20 7.10 0.54
N ARG A 55 1.05 7.93 -0.09
CA ARG A 55 0.78 8.53 -1.42
C ARG A 55 0.81 7.46 -2.51
N LEU A 56 1.82 6.59 -2.48
CA LEU A 56 1.98 5.51 -3.45
C LEU A 56 0.81 4.51 -3.37
N VAL A 57 0.29 4.22 -2.17
CA VAL A 57 -0.94 3.40 -2.04
C VAL A 57 -2.14 4.06 -2.72
N ALA A 58 -2.30 5.38 -2.57
CA ALA A 58 -3.38 6.11 -3.23
C ALA A 58 -3.22 6.13 -4.76
N GLU A 59 -2.01 6.36 -5.26
CA GLU A 59 -1.69 6.35 -6.69
C GLU A 59 -1.87 4.95 -7.30
N GLY A 60 -1.40 3.92 -6.61
CA GLY A 60 -1.63 2.52 -6.96
C GLY A 60 -3.12 2.24 -7.08
N TYR A 61 -3.92 2.58 -6.06
CA TYR A 61 -5.37 2.38 -6.10
C TYR A 61 -6.06 3.09 -7.27
N ALA A 62 -5.59 4.27 -7.70
CA ALA A 62 -6.10 4.96 -8.88
C ALA A 62 -5.79 4.18 -10.17
N LYS A 63 -4.61 3.55 -10.25
CA LYS A 63 -4.17 2.73 -11.38
C LYS A 63 -4.50 1.24 -11.25
N LYS A 64 -5.32 0.83 -10.28
CA LYS A 64 -5.70 -0.58 -10.07
C LYS A 64 -6.16 -1.30 -11.33
N HIS A 65 -6.86 -0.60 -12.23
CA HIS A 65 -7.31 -1.16 -13.50
C HIS A 65 -6.17 -1.64 -14.43
N GLN A 66 -4.93 -1.16 -14.24
CA GLN A 66 -3.72 -1.55 -14.98
C GLN A 66 -2.84 -2.44 -14.09
N LYS A 67 -2.58 -3.69 -14.49
CA LYS A 67 -1.82 -4.65 -13.67
C LYS A 67 -0.40 -4.13 -13.35
N ALA A 68 0.38 -3.80 -14.38
CA ALA A 68 1.74 -3.30 -14.22
C ALA A 68 1.78 -1.95 -13.49
N GLY A 69 0.83 -1.06 -13.80
CA GLY A 69 0.69 0.22 -13.11
C GLY A 69 0.48 0.02 -11.61
N PHE A 70 -0.53 -0.77 -11.22
CA PHE A 70 -0.81 -1.07 -9.82
C PHE A 70 0.40 -1.69 -9.11
N GLN A 71 0.99 -2.73 -9.69
CA GLN A 71 2.09 -3.47 -9.07
C GLN A 71 3.28 -2.57 -8.76
N LYS A 72 3.70 -1.74 -9.73
CA LYS A 72 4.79 -0.78 -9.55
C LYS A 72 4.59 0.09 -8.31
N TYR A 73 3.40 0.66 -8.13
CA TYR A 73 3.13 1.53 -6.98
C TYR A 73 3.10 0.79 -5.64
N ILE A 74 2.68 -0.49 -5.64
CA ILE A 74 2.70 -1.30 -4.42
C ILE A 74 4.14 -1.67 -4.06
N ASP A 75 4.97 -2.01 -5.05
CA ASP A 75 6.39 -2.29 -4.84
C ASP A 75 7.14 -1.05 -4.35
N ASP A 76 6.90 0.11 -4.98
CA ASP A 76 7.47 1.40 -4.55
C ASP A 76 7.01 1.71 -3.10
N ALA A 77 5.75 1.49 -2.75
CA ALA A 77 5.25 1.72 -1.38
C ALA A 77 5.90 0.79 -0.34
N MET A 78 6.24 -0.45 -0.72
CA MET A 78 6.98 -1.38 0.12
C MET A 78 8.42 -0.90 0.31
N ALA A 79 9.08 -0.43 -0.75
CA ALA A 79 10.43 0.12 -0.66
C ALA A 79 10.50 1.32 0.30
N GLU A 80 9.58 2.27 0.18
CA GLU A 80 9.49 3.44 1.07
C GLU A 80 9.17 3.04 2.52
N SER A 81 8.38 1.97 2.73
CA SER A 81 8.10 1.45 4.07
C SER A 81 9.35 0.85 4.72
N ASN A 82 10.17 0.13 3.95
CA ASN A 82 11.43 -0.44 4.43
C ASN A 82 12.47 0.66 4.71
N GLU A 83 12.56 1.69 3.85
CA GLU A 83 13.42 2.85 4.10
C GLU A 83 13.02 3.58 5.39
N CYS A 84 11.72 3.70 5.66
CA CYS A 84 11.20 4.21 6.94
C CYS A 84 11.62 3.35 8.14
N VAL A 85 11.54 2.03 8.04
CA VAL A 85 11.95 1.11 9.11
C VAL A 85 13.42 1.34 9.45
N VAL A 86 14.32 1.28 8.46
CA VAL A 86 15.75 1.48 8.66
C VAL A 86 16.04 2.87 9.24
N SER A 87 15.37 3.90 8.72
CA SER A 87 15.51 5.27 9.23
C SER A 87 15.09 5.38 10.71
N LEU A 88 14.01 4.72 11.11
CA LEU A 88 13.53 4.70 12.50
C LEU A 88 14.46 3.90 13.42
N GLU A 89 15.06 2.80 12.92
CA GLU A 89 16.10 2.07 13.64
C GLU A 89 17.32 2.97 13.88
N GLN A 90 17.76 3.73 12.87
CA GLN A 90 18.86 4.69 13.02
C GLN A 90 18.52 5.83 14.00
N VAL A 91 17.30 6.38 13.95
CA VAL A 91 16.84 7.37 14.94
C VAL A 91 17.01 6.83 16.36
N LYS A 92 16.56 5.59 16.59
CA LYS A 92 16.60 4.92 17.89
C LYS A 92 18.03 4.58 18.32
N ASP A 93 18.81 3.96 17.45
CA ASP A 93 20.09 3.36 17.82
C ASP A 93 21.24 4.36 17.84
N ILE A 94 21.16 5.45 17.06
CA ILE A 94 22.19 6.49 17.02
C ILE A 94 21.87 7.62 18.02
N TYR A 95 20.60 8.01 18.15
CA TYR A 95 20.22 9.20 18.92
C TYR A 95 19.36 8.89 20.16
N HIS A 96 18.89 7.66 20.34
CA HIS A 96 18.00 7.26 21.45
C HIS A 96 16.76 8.17 21.60
N ILE A 97 16.18 8.54 20.45
CA ILE A 97 14.99 9.38 20.37
C ILE A 97 13.75 8.49 20.34
N GLU A 98 12.91 8.64 21.36
CA GLU A 98 11.55 8.06 21.39
C GLU A 98 11.50 6.55 21.14
N ASP A 99 12.43 5.79 21.72
CA ASP A 99 12.62 4.35 21.45
C ASP A 99 11.33 3.52 21.42
N GLY A 100 10.43 3.75 22.38
CA GLY A 100 9.12 3.07 22.43
C GLY A 100 8.26 3.36 21.19
N LEU A 101 8.12 4.63 20.82
CA LEU A 101 7.37 5.04 19.63
C LEU A 101 8.07 4.59 18.34
N CYS A 102 9.41 4.64 18.29
CA CYS A 102 10.18 4.12 17.16
C CYS A 102 9.89 2.63 16.95
N ASN A 103 9.90 1.80 18.01
CA ASN A 103 9.58 0.38 17.90
C ASN A 103 8.13 0.12 17.45
N GLU A 104 7.15 0.89 17.97
CA GLU A 104 5.75 0.81 17.51
C GLU A 104 5.60 1.16 16.03
N LEU A 105 6.30 2.21 15.57
CA LEU A 105 6.27 2.64 14.18
C LEU A 105 6.96 1.63 13.27
N ILE A 106 8.12 1.09 13.67
CA ILE A 106 8.83 0.03 12.95
C ILE A 106 7.91 -1.17 12.72
N ASP A 107 7.28 -1.68 13.77
CA ASP A 107 6.34 -2.81 13.68
C ASP A 107 5.14 -2.45 12.77
N THR A 108 4.64 -1.22 12.82
CA THR A 108 3.54 -0.77 11.97
C THR A 108 3.93 -0.70 10.49
N TYR A 109 5.10 -0.15 10.15
CA TYR A 109 5.59 -0.10 8.77
C TYR A 109 5.91 -1.50 8.23
N ASP A 110 6.53 -2.37 9.03
CA ASP A 110 6.82 -3.75 8.66
C ASP A 110 5.54 -4.59 8.44
N LYS A 111 4.54 -4.45 9.33
CA LYS A 111 3.19 -4.99 9.10
C LYS A 111 2.55 -4.44 7.83
N SER A 112 2.71 -3.14 7.57
CA SER A 112 2.18 -2.48 6.37
C SER A 112 2.84 -3.03 5.10
N ALA A 113 4.15 -3.25 5.09
CA ALA A 113 4.87 -3.86 3.96
C ALA A 113 4.34 -5.28 3.66
N ARG A 114 4.07 -6.09 4.68
CA ARG A 114 3.40 -7.40 4.51
C ARG A 114 1.96 -7.27 3.99
N GLN A 115 1.22 -6.27 4.44
CA GLN A 115 -0.14 -6.01 3.94
C GLN A 115 -0.12 -5.59 2.46
N LEU A 116 0.85 -4.77 2.04
CA LEU A 116 1.08 -4.38 0.65
C LEU A 116 1.38 -5.60 -0.23
N PHE A 117 2.27 -6.48 0.22
CA PHE A 117 2.57 -7.73 -0.49
C PHE A 117 1.32 -8.61 -0.69
N LYS A 118 0.51 -8.78 0.38
CA LYS A 118 -0.76 -9.51 0.29
C LYS A 118 -1.76 -8.84 -0.65
N LEU A 119 -1.80 -7.51 -0.66
CA LEU A 119 -2.65 -6.72 -1.55
C LEU A 119 -2.25 -6.92 -3.03
N ALA A 120 -0.94 -6.91 -3.34
CA ALA A 120 -0.43 -7.21 -4.67
C ALA A 120 -0.87 -8.60 -5.16
N ILE A 121 -0.67 -9.65 -4.35
CA ILE A 121 -1.07 -11.02 -4.68
C ILE A 121 -2.59 -11.12 -4.88
N ALA A 122 -3.37 -10.52 -3.98
CA ALA A 122 -4.83 -10.54 -4.07
C ALA A 122 -5.32 -9.88 -5.36
N TRP A 123 -4.69 -8.77 -5.75
CA TRP A 123 -5.02 -8.04 -6.97
C TRP A 123 -4.71 -8.85 -8.24
N GLU A 124 -3.54 -9.50 -8.28
CA GLU A 124 -3.17 -10.38 -9.38
C GLU A 124 -4.18 -11.51 -9.58
N ARG A 125 -4.57 -12.18 -8.49
CA ARG A 125 -5.58 -13.26 -8.53
C ARG A 125 -6.93 -12.76 -9.03
N PHE A 126 -7.36 -11.57 -8.60
CA PHE A 126 -8.62 -10.97 -9.03
C PHE A 126 -8.64 -10.70 -10.54
N LYS A 127 -7.54 -10.19 -11.10
CA LYS A 127 -7.42 -9.96 -12.54
C LYS A 127 -7.41 -11.25 -13.35
N ASN A 128 -6.68 -12.27 -12.91
CA ASN A 128 -6.64 -13.56 -13.60
C ASN A 128 -8.03 -14.20 -13.68
N ARG A 129 -8.82 -14.14 -12.60
CA ARG A 129 -10.22 -14.64 -12.59
C ARG A 129 -11.14 -13.94 -13.59
N ARG A 130 -10.95 -12.63 -13.81
CA ARG A 130 -11.73 -11.86 -14.81
C ARG A 130 -11.35 -12.20 -16.25
N ILE A 131 -10.11 -12.61 -16.50
CA ILE A 131 -9.65 -13.04 -17.83
C ILE A 131 -10.15 -14.44 -18.15
N THR A 132 -10.24 -15.33 -17.16
CA THR A 132 -10.64 -16.74 -17.36
C THR A 132 -12.15 -17.00 -17.35
N GLN A 133 -13.01 -15.99 -17.15
CA GLN A 133 -14.45 -16.15 -17.40
C GLN A 133 -14.72 -16.00 -18.91
N PRO A 134 -15.22 -17.04 -19.61
CA PRO A 134 -15.61 -16.90 -21.00
C PRO A 134 -16.70 -15.83 -21.12
N PHE A 135 -16.54 -14.94 -22.10
CA PHE A 135 -17.66 -14.13 -22.56
C PHE A 135 -18.66 -15.08 -23.22
N TYR A 136 -19.65 -15.57 -22.46
CA TYR A 136 -20.81 -16.22 -23.06
C TYR A 136 -21.60 -15.13 -23.78
N ASP A 137 -21.41 -15.03 -25.09
CA ASP A 137 -22.26 -14.22 -25.95
C ASP A 137 -23.66 -14.84 -25.99
N THR A 138 -24.62 -14.22 -25.31
CA THR A 138 -26.03 -14.65 -25.35
C THR A 138 -26.77 -14.12 -26.58
N ARG A 139 -26.09 -13.61 -27.61
CA ARG A 139 -26.70 -13.19 -28.88
C ARG A 139 -26.53 -14.26 -29.96
N GLY A 140 -27.28 -15.35 -29.85
CA GLY A 140 -27.26 -16.36 -30.91
C GLY A 140 -27.97 -17.66 -30.58
N ALA A 141 -29.21 -17.61 -30.09
CA ALA A 141 -30.07 -18.80 -30.04
C ALA A 141 -31.55 -18.38 -30.11
N ASN A 142 -31.97 -17.91 -31.28
CA ASN A 142 -33.36 -18.02 -31.68
C ASN A 142 -33.42 -18.43 -33.15
N THR A 143 -33.14 -19.70 -33.42
CA THR A 143 -33.54 -20.35 -34.67
C THR A 143 -34.60 -21.36 -34.32
N ASN A 144 -35.83 -20.96 -34.64
CA ASN A 144 -37.06 -21.74 -34.60
C ASN A 144 -36.88 -23.07 -35.38
N PRO A 145 -37.12 -24.24 -34.78
CA PRO A 145 -36.98 -25.52 -35.47
C PRO A 145 -38.28 -25.84 -36.21
N ASN A 146 -38.49 -25.22 -37.37
CA ASN A 146 -39.48 -25.68 -38.34
C ASN A 146 -39.09 -25.15 -39.73
N GLU A 147 -38.34 -25.95 -40.48
CA GLU A 147 -38.61 -26.19 -41.91
C GLU A 147 -37.71 -27.33 -42.40
N LYS A 148 -38.36 -28.46 -42.69
CA LYS A 148 -37.87 -29.51 -43.58
C LYS A 148 -37.97 -28.96 -45.01
N TYR A 149 -36.92 -29.09 -45.81
CA TYR A 149 -36.83 -29.64 -47.18
C TYR A 149 -35.44 -29.37 -47.74
#